data_AF-A0A8T6NJ36-F1
#
_entry.id   AF-A0A8T6NJ36-F1
#
_cell.length_a   1.000
_cell.length_b   1.000
_cell.length_c   1.000
_cell.angle_alpha   90.00
_cell.angle_beta   90.00
_cell.angle_gamma   90.00
#
_symmetry.space_group_name_H-M   'P 1'
#
loop_
_entity.id
_entity.type
_entity.pdbx_description
1 polymer ?
#
loop_
_entity_poly.entity_id
_entity_poly.type
_entity_poly.pdbx_seq_one_letter_code
_entity_poly.pdbx_strand_id
1 'polypeptide(L)'
;MFTRPHMKWKSRYGMDWDERVPDWQIDLQCARFGRHMNAYMNANLDDLDVHFCRAVRQLFIPSEYRINSWSEKIFHAWCNIHDYNGELCLFGCSSSNKSHSMGLVALLDWMAAPHDTTTFFASTTLRALERRSWASIVSFYQTLKRKGLPAYHMKSKTAIINTEDKALEEQGVYSPESFKSGVFGIAVMSGTVQDAVSNIIGVHQNRVPEGATESPGGVRVIVDEA
;
A
#
# COMPACT_ATOMS: atom_id res chain seq x y z
N MET A 1 -10.13 -12.27 37.35
CA MET A 1 -11.30 -11.76 36.61
C MET A 1 -10.83 -10.54 35.82
N PHE A 2 -10.38 -10.73 34.58
CA PHE A 2 -9.92 -9.62 33.73
C PHE A 2 -11.15 -9.03 33.04
N THR A 3 -11.63 -7.89 33.52
CA THR A 3 -12.65 -7.10 32.82
C THR A 3 -12.06 -6.62 31.50
N ARG A 4 -12.53 -7.16 30.37
CA ARG A 4 -12.22 -6.61 29.06
C ARG A 4 -12.67 -5.14 29.06
N PRO A 5 -11.81 -4.17 28.72
CA PRO A 5 -12.22 -2.78 28.64
C PRO A 5 -13.41 -2.66 27.67
N HIS A 6 -14.43 -1.90 28.05
CA HIS A 6 -15.59 -1.64 27.19
C HIS A 6 -15.10 -1.01 25.88
N MET A 7 -15.18 -1.78 24.79
CA MET A 7 -14.80 -1.33 23.46
C MET A 7 -15.80 -0.25 23.04
N LYS A 8 -15.31 0.98 22.86
CA LYS A 8 -16.11 2.10 22.39
C LYS A 8 -16.10 2.10 20.87
N TRP A 9 -17.27 2.37 20.31
CA TRP A 9 -17.51 2.35 18.88
C TRP A 9 -17.82 3.75 18.38
N LYS A 10 -17.38 4.07 17.17
CA LYS A 10 -17.79 5.27 16.43
C LYS A 10 -18.36 4.87 15.08
N SER A 11 -19.44 5.54 14.68
CA SER A 11 -20.08 5.29 13.39
C SER A 11 -19.50 6.19 12.30
N ARG A 12 -19.12 5.58 11.17
CA ARG A 12 -18.64 6.24 9.95
C ARG A 12 -19.11 5.45 8.73
N TYR A 13 -19.63 6.17 7.73
CA TYR A 13 -20.06 5.60 6.45
C TYR A 13 -21.07 4.44 6.57
N GLY A 14 -21.94 4.49 7.57
CA GLY A 14 -22.92 3.44 7.85
C GLY A 14 -22.34 2.18 8.53
N MET A 15 -21.08 2.22 8.97
CA MET A 15 -20.41 1.12 9.66
C MET A 15 -19.90 1.57 11.04
N ASP A 16 -19.80 0.61 11.96
CA ASP A 16 -19.24 0.84 13.29
C ASP A 16 -17.76 0.43 13.34
N TRP A 17 -16.94 1.36 13.82
CA TRP A 17 -15.50 1.23 13.92
C TRP A 17 -15.06 1.34 15.38
N ASP A 18 -13.98 0.66 15.75
CA ASP A 18 -13.36 0.89 17.04
C ASP A 18 -12.89 2.35 17.13
N GLU A 19 -13.22 3.02 18.24
CA GLU A 19 -12.89 4.43 18.47
C GLU A 19 -11.38 4.72 18.35
N ARG A 20 -10.53 3.71 18.61
CA ARG A 20 -9.07 3.80 18.53
C ARG A 20 -8.55 3.84 17.09
N VAL A 21 -9.32 3.36 16.11
CA VAL A 21 -8.92 3.37 14.70
C VAL A 21 -9.01 4.81 14.20
N PRO A 22 -7.91 5.44 13.77
CA PRO A 22 -7.94 6.82 13.33
C PRO A 22 -8.72 6.97 12.00
N ASP A 23 -9.31 8.15 11.78
CA ASP A 23 -10.18 8.39 10.62
C ASP A 23 -9.44 8.17 9.28
N TRP A 24 -8.15 8.49 9.20
CA TRP A 24 -7.34 8.22 8.00
C TRP A 24 -7.26 6.73 7.67
N GLN A 25 -7.24 5.85 8.67
CA GLN A 25 -7.15 4.41 8.46
C GLN A 25 -8.49 3.86 7.99
N ILE A 26 -9.59 4.41 8.52
CA ILE A 26 -10.94 4.11 8.04
C ILE A 26 -11.04 4.49 6.56
N ASP A 27 -10.64 5.70 6.19
CA ASP A 27 -10.65 6.16 4.80
C ASP A 27 -9.77 5.30 3.88
N LEU A 28 -8.58 4.87 4.32
CA LEU A 28 -7.74 3.95 3.53
C LEU A 28 -8.41 2.57 3.34
N GLN A 29 -9.05 2.05 4.39
CA GLN A 29 -9.77 0.78 4.32
C GLN A 29 -11.00 0.90 3.42
N CYS A 30 -11.74 2.00 3.48
CA CYS A 30 -12.83 2.31 2.56
C CYS A 30 -12.34 2.43 1.11
N ALA A 31 -11.21 3.11 0.86
CA ALA A 31 -10.65 3.24 -0.48
C ALA A 31 -10.24 1.89 -1.08
N ARG A 32 -9.75 0.97 -0.26
CA ARG A 32 -9.29 -0.36 -0.70
C ARG A 32 -10.41 -1.39 -0.79
N PHE A 33 -11.20 -1.51 0.27
CA PHE A 33 -12.19 -2.55 0.47
C PHE A 33 -13.62 -2.07 0.15
N GLY A 34 -13.79 -0.83 -0.29
CA GLY A 34 -15.10 -0.20 -0.41
C GLY A 34 -16.08 -0.93 -1.32
N ARG A 35 -15.59 -1.62 -2.36
CA ARG A 35 -16.44 -2.50 -3.19
C ARG A 35 -17.09 -3.61 -2.39
N HIS A 36 -16.27 -4.32 -1.59
CA HIS A 36 -16.74 -5.38 -0.71
C HIS A 36 -17.65 -4.82 0.39
N MET A 37 -17.29 -3.69 0.98
CA MET A 37 -18.09 -3.04 2.03
C MET A 37 -19.46 -2.58 1.50
N ASN A 38 -19.53 -1.99 0.30
CA ASN A 38 -20.79 -1.60 -0.32
C ASN A 38 -21.64 -2.84 -0.67
N ALA A 39 -21.02 -3.90 -1.18
CA ALA A 39 -21.73 -5.12 -1.58
C ALA A 39 -22.30 -5.92 -0.39
N TYR A 40 -21.57 -6.02 0.72
CA TYR A 40 -21.89 -6.96 1.80
C TYR A 40 -22.19 -6.32 3.15
N MET A 41 -21.76 -5.07 3.38
CA MET A 41 -21.87 -4.39 4.67
C MET A 41 -22.84 -3.21 4.64
N ASN A 42 -23.55 -3.00 3.52
CA ASN A 42 -24.48 -1.88 3.32
C ASN A 42 -23.83 -0.52 3.66
N ALA A 43 -22.54 -0.39 3.35
CA ALA A 43 -21.80 0.83 3.57
C ALA A 43 -22.33 1.96 2.68
N ASN A 44 -22.33 3.18 3.20
CA ASN A 44 -22.69 4.39 2.45
C ASN A 44 -21.41 5.16 2.11
N LEU A 45 -20.63 4.60 1.18
CA LEU A 45 -19.35 5.14 0.76
C LEU A 45 -19.51 6.10 -0.43
N ASP A 46 -18.66 7.12 -0.45
CA ASP A 46 -18.40 7.90 -1.65
C ASP A 46 -17.53 7.08 -2.63
N ASP A 47 -17.18 7.67 -3.77
CA ASP A 47 -16.20 7.08 -4.67
C ASP A 47 -14.89 6.74 -3.94
N LEU A 48 -14.30 5.60 -4.28
CA LEU A 48 -13.16 5.02 -3.55
C LEU A 48 -11.95 5.98 -3.47
N ASP A 49 -11.71 6.73 -4.54
CA ASP A 49 -10.63 7.71 -4.59
C ASP A 49 -10.90 8.97 -3.77
N VAL A 50 -12.17 9.29 -3.49
CA VAL A 50 -12.52 10.37 -2.55
C VAL A 50 -12.05 10.00 -1.14
N HIS A 51 -12.28 8.75 -0.72
CA HIS A 51 -11.75 8.24 0.54
C HIS A 51 -10.22 8.23 0.54
N PHE A 52 -9.59 7.80 -0.55
CA PHE A 52 -8.13 7.85 -0.68
C PHE A 52 -7.59 9.29 -0.53
N CYS A 53 -8.21 10.26 -1.20
CA CYS A 53 -7.86 11.67 -1.08
C CYS A 53 -8.06 12.22 0.34
N ARG A 54 -9.12 11.81 1.05
CA ARG A 54 -9.36 12.20 2.45
C ARG A 54 -8.28 11.66 3.37
N ALA A 55 -7.88 10.41 3.20
CA ALA A 55 -6.76 9.83 3.95
C ALA A 55 -5.46 10.60 3.69
N VAL A 56 -5.14 10.90 2.43
CA VAL A 56 -3.95 11.70 2.08
C VAL A 56 -3.98 13.08 2.73
N ARG A 57 -5.13 13.77 2.72
CA ARG A 57 -5.28 15.10 3.36
C ARG A 57 -5.15 15.06 4.88
N GLN A 58 -5.48 13.94 5.52
CA GLN A 58 -5.29 13.74 6.95
C GLN A 58 -3.84 13.37 7.29
N LEU A 59 -3.20 12.58 6.44
CA LEU A 59 -1.84 12.08 6.64
C LEU A 59 -0.75 13.08 6.26
N PHE A 60 -1.02 14.02 5.35
CA PHE A 60 -0.02 14.94 4.80
C PHE A 60 -0.52 16.38 4.80
N ILE A 61 0.32 17.30 5.25
CA ILE A 61 0.08 18.74 5.05
C ILE A 61 0.50 19.14 3.63
N PRO A 62 -0.03 20.25 3.07
CA PRO A 62 0.25 20.65 1.68
C PRO A 62 1.73 20.88 1.33
N SER A 63 2.60 21.12 2.33
CA SER A 63 4.05 21.23 2.13
C SER A 63 4.77 19.87 2.06
N GLU A 64 4.15 18.80 2.56
CA GLU A 64 4.66 17.43 2.48
C GLU A 64 4.17 16.74 1.20
N TYR A 65 2.88 16.90 0.88
CA TYR A 65 2.31 16.42 -0.37
C TYR A 65 1.06 17.24 -0.73
N ARG A 66 1.04 17.79 -1.94
CA ARG A 66 -0.10 18.53 -2.47
C ARG A 66 -0.81 17.68 -3.52
N ILE A 67 -2.06 17.30 -3.22
CA ILE A 67 -2.95 16.70 -4.21
C ILE A 67 -3.18 17.73 -5.33
N ASN A 68 -2.93 17.30 -6.56
CA ASN A 68 -3.24 18.05 -7.77
C ASN A 68 -4.10 17.17 -8.70
N SER A 69 -4.62 17.76 -9.78
CA SER A 69 -5.50 17.05 -10.72
C SER A 69 -4.88 15.81 -11.36
N TRP A 70 -3.55 15.75 -11.46
CA TRP A 70 -2.85 14.56 -11.95
C TRP A 70 -2.80 13.46 -10.88
N SER A 71 -2.50 13.81 -9.62
CA SER A 71 -2.57 12.87 -8.51
C SER A 71 -3.98 12.32 -8.30
N GLU A 72 -5.02 13.14 -8.43
CA GLU A 72 -6.42 12.69 -8.35
C GLU A 72 -6.74 11.65 -9.42
N LYS A 73 -6.29 11.85 -10.67
CA LYS A 73 -6.44 10.85 -11.74
C LYS A 73 -5.71 9.54 -11.44
N ILE A 74 -4.51 9.62 -10.87
CA ILE A 74 -3.74 8.43 -10.47
C ILE A 74 -4.49 7.68 -9.35
N PHE A 75 -4.99 8.41 -8.34
CA PHE A 75 -5.72 7.81 -7.22
C PHE A 75 -7.02 7.16 -7.69
N HIS A 76 -7.77 7.84 -8.56
CA HIS A 76 -8.97 7.29 -9.19
C HIS A 76 -8.68 5.99 -9.96
N ALA A 77 -7.66 6.02 -10.82
CA ALA A 77 -7.30 4.86 -11.62
C ALA A 77 -6.79 3.69 -10.76
N TRP A 78 -6.06 3.97 -9.68
CA TRP A 78 -5.58 2.95 -8.76
C TRP A 78 -6.69 2.32 -7.93
N CYS A 79 -7.53 3.14 -7.29
CA CYS A 79 -8.64 2.66 -6.47
C CYS A 79 -9.68 1.88 -7.28
N ASN A 80 -9.82 2.20 -8.57
CA ASN A 80 -10.74 1.53 -9.49
C ASN A 80 -10.02 0.58 -10.46
N ILE A 81 -8.80 0.12 -10.14
CA ILE A 81 -8.01 -0.75 -11.04
C ILE A 81 -8.74 -2.02 -11.47
N HIS A 82 -9.66 -2.53 -10.65
CA HIS A 82 -10.48 -3.70 -10.97
C HIS A 82 -11.47 -3.44 -12.13
N ASP A 83 -11.91 -2.19 -12.33
CA ASP A 83 -12.69 -1.81 -13.52
C ASP A 83 -11.84 -1.79 -14.80
N TYR A 84 -10.52 -1.82 -14.64
CA TYR A 84 -9.52 -1.78 -15.71
C TYR A 84 -8.74 -3.11 -15.82
N ASN A 85 -9.41 -4.25 -15.56
CA ASN A 85 -8.82 -5.60 -15.61
C ASN A 85 -7.63 -5.83 -14.67
N GLY A 86 -7.45 -5.00 -13.64
CA GLY A 86 -6.34 -5.12 -12.68
C GLY A 86 -5.01 -4.55 -13.17
N GLU A 87 -4.99 -3.86 -14.32
CA GLU A 87 -3.78 -3.28 -14.91
C GLU A 87 -3.88 -1.75 -14.97
N LEU A 88 -2.79 -1.07 -14.60
CA LEU A 88 -2.68 0.39 -14.70
C LEU A 88 -1.38 0.77 -15.38
N CYS A 89 -1.48 1.49 -16.50
CA CYS A 89 -0.32 2.05 -17.19
C CYS A 89 -0.33 3.58 -17.14
N LEU A 90 0.75 4.18 -16.62
CA LEU A 90 0.86 5.62 -16.43
C LEU A 90 1.88 6.22 -17.40
N PHE A 91 1.40 6.85 -18.46
CA PHE A 91 2.24 7.61 -19.39
C PHE A 91 2.23 9.10 -19.08
N GLY A 92 3.34 9.78 -19.37
CA GLY A 92 3.41 11.24 -19.29
C GLY A 92 4.83 11.77 -19.30
N CYS A 93 4.98 13.08 -19.39
CA CYS A 93 6.27 13.75 -19.48
C CYS A 93 7.20 13.46 -18.28
N SER A 94 8.50 13.61 -18.49
CA SER A 94 9.46 13.64 -17.38
C SER A 94 9.05 14.71 -16.36
N SER A 95 9.28 14.43 -15.07
CA SER A 95 8.94 15.34 -13.95
C SER A 95 7.44 15.63 -13.75
N SER A 96 6.52 14.83 -14.32
CA SER A 96 5.08 14.95 -14.07
C SER A 96 4.59 14.29 -12.77
N ASN A 97 5.47 14.08 -11.79
CA ASN A 97 5.15 13.51 -10.47
C ASN A 97 4.57 12.08 -10.45
N LYS A 98 4.67 11.31 -11.55
CA LYS A 98 4.13 9.93 -11.65
C LYS A 98 4.74 8.98 -10.62
N SER A 99 6.05 8.75 -10.72
CA SER A 99 6.81 7.87 -9.83
C SER A 99 6.69 8.29 -8.37
N HIS A 100 6.60 9.60 -8.11
CA HIS A 100 6.38 10.14 -6.78
C HIS A 100 4.97 9.80 -6.25
N SER A 101 3.91 10.06 -7.04
CA SER A 101 2.54 9.72 -6.64
C SER A 101 2.35 8.21 -6.47
N MET A 102 2.98 7.39 -7.32
CA MET A 102 2.94 5.93 -7.19
C MET A 102 3.65 5.43 -5.93
N GLY A 103 4.76 6.05 -5.55
CA GLY A 103 5.43 5.75 -4.28
C GLY A 103 4.53 6.00 -3.07
N LEU A 104 3.74 7.08 -3.09
CA LEU A 104 2.73 7.35 -2.07
C LEU A 104 1.62 6.30 -2.09
N VAL A 105 1.07 6.03 -3.28
CA VAL A 105 -0.03 5.08 -3.48
C VAL A 105 0.32 3.70 -2.93
N ALA A 106 1.48 3.17 -3.28
CA ALA A 106 1.91 1.86 -2.81
C ALA A 106 2.07 1.79 -1.29
N LEU A 107 2.63 2.84 -0.68
CA LEU A 107 2.83 2.88 0.76
C LEU A 107 1.48 2.92 1.50
N LEU A 108 0.54 3.73 1.03
CA LEU A 108 -0.78 3.85 1.63
C LEU A 108 -1.66 2.63 1.37
N ASP A 109 -1.56 2.01 0.19
CA ASP A 109 -2.24 0.76 -0.12
C ASP A 109 -1.76 -0.35 0.83
N TRP A 110 -0.43 -0.50 0.99
CA TRP A 110 0.11 -1.41 2.00
C TRP A 110 -0.39 -1.09 3.41
N MET A 111 -0.41 0.18 3.82
CA MET A 111 -0.92 0.59 5.14
C MET A 111 -2.40 0.28 5.38
N ALA A 112 -3.22 0.20 4.33
CA ALA A 112 -4.63 -0.17 4.45
C ALA A 112 -4.82 -1.61 4.92
N ALA A 113 -3.88 -2.50 4.54
CA ALA A 113 -3.87 -3.91 4.91
C ALA A 113 -2.42 -4.43 5.05
N PRO A 114 -1.71 -4.05 6.12
CA PRO A 114 -0.25 -4.18 6.18
C PRO A 114 0.22 -5.63 6.33
N HIS A 115 -0.66 -6.54 6.74
CA HIS A 115 -0.38 -7.98 6.82
C HIS A 115 -0.78 -8.76 5.57
N ASP A 116 -1.55 -8.18 4.65
CA ASP A 116 -2.13 -8.88 3.48
C ASP A 116 -1.76 -8.23 2.15
N THR A 117 -0.78 -7.32 2.16
CA THR A 117 -0.38 -6.56 0.97
C THR A 117 1.11 -6.70 0.72
N THR A 118 1.43 -7.07 -0.52
CA THR A 118 2.78 -7.01 -1.06
C THR A 118 2.78 -6.05 -2.24
N THR A 119 3.68 -5.09 -2.26
CA THR A 119 3.90 -4.25 -3.43
C THR A 119 5.34 -4.32 -3.88
N PHE A 120 5.57 -4.71 -5.12
CA PHE A 120 6.87 -4.69 -5.75
C PHE A 120 7.05 -3.44 -6.60
N PHE A 121 8.11 -2.70 -6.37
CA PHE A 121 8.63 -1.69 -7.29
C PHE A 121 9.74 -2.28 -8.12
N ALA A 122 9.50 -2.43 -9.41
CA ALA A 122 10.45 -2.98 -10.36
C ALA A 122 11.10 -1.87 -11.20
N SER A 123 12.41 -1.98 -11.41
CA SER A 123 13.14 -1.21 -12.44
C SER A 123 14.27 -2.06 -13.01
N THR A 124 14.90 -1.59 -14.08
CA THR A 124 16.00 -2.30 -14.76
C THR A 124 17.19 -2.57 -13.86
N THR A 125 17.46 -1.66 -12.92
CA THR A 125 18.50 -1.81 -11.90
C THR A 125 18.01 -1.26 -10.56
N LEU A 126 18.49 -1.83 -9.44
CA LEU A 126 18.19 -1.30 -8.11
C LEU A 126 18.66 0.15 -7.96
N ARG A 127 19.83 0.49 -8.54
CA ARG A 127 20.35 1.85 -8.49
C ARG A 127 19.47 2.87 -9.23
N ALA A 128 18.85 2.48 -10.34
CA ALA A 128 17.88 3.33 -11.04
C ALA A 128 16.61 3.52 -10.20
N LEU A 129 16.13 2.44 -9.57
CA LEU A 129 14.98 2.45 -8.69
C LEU A 129 15.19 3.35 -7.46
N GLU A 130 16.34 3.20 -6.80
CA GLU A 130 16.78 3.99 -5.63
C GLU A 130 16.75 5.49 -5.89
N ARG A 131 17.16 5.92 -7.09
CA ARG A 131 17.25 7.33 -7.47
C ARG A 131 15.92 7.95 -7.91
N ARG A 132 14.87 7.15 -8.12
CA ARG A 132 13.59 7.61 -8.67
C ARG A 132 12.43 7.31 -7.72
N SER A 133 11.74 6.20 -7.95
CA SER A 133 10.54 5.82 -7.22
C SER A 133 10.83 5.50 -5.74
N TRP A 134 11.93 4.80 -5.46
CA TRP A 134 12.23 4.41 -4.07
C TRP A 134 12.58 5.61 -3.19
N ALA A 135 13.31 6.60 -3.71
CA ALA A 135 13.56 7.85 -2.98
C ALA A 135 12.26 8.53 -2.53
N SER A 136 11.22 8.47 -3.36
CA SER A 136 9.90 9.01 -3.03
C SER A 136 9.23 8.20 -1.91
N ILE A 137 9.23 6.87 -2.01
CA ILE A 137 8.70 5.98 -0.97
C ILE A 137 9.39 6.23 0.37
N VAL A 138 10.72 6.31 0.39
CA VAL A 138 11.51 6.57 1.61
C VAL A 138 11.17 7.95 2.18
N SER A 139 10.96 8.97 1.35
CA SER A 139 10.55 10.32 1.80
C SER A 139 9.18 10.29 2.50
N PHE A 140 8.19 9.61 1.91
CA PHE A 140 6.87 9.45 2.53
C PHE A 140 6.94 8.61 3.81
N TYR A 141 7.70 7.52 3.79
CA TYR A 141 7.96 6.70 4.96
C TYR A 141 8.53 7.53 6.11
N GLN A 142 9.55 8.35 5.87
CA GLN A 142 10.14 9.18 6.91
C GLN A 142 9.12 10.17 7.48
N THR A 143 8.28 10.74 6.63
CA THR A 143 7.20 11.64 7.03
C THR A 143 6.17 10.94 7.92
N LEU A 144 5.70 9.76 7.51
CA LEU A 144 4.74 8.98 8.28
C LEU A 144 5.36 8.36 9.54
N LYS A 145 6.65 8.01 9.51
CA LYS A 145 7.37 7.49 10.67
C LYS A 145 7.41 8.51 11.81
N ARG A 146 7.61 9.80 11.49
CA ARG A 146 7.49 10.90 12.48
C ARG A 146 6.09 11.02 13.08
N LYS A 147 5.08 10.53 12.37
CA LYS A 147 3.66 10.50 12.80
C LYS A 147 3.27 9.17 13.45
N GLY A 148 4.23 8.30 13.76
CA GLY A 148 3.99 7.07 14.52
C GLY A 148 3.70 5.83 13.68
N LEU A 149 3.99 5.83 12.36
CA LEU A 149 3.77 4.66 11.52
C LEU A 149 4.53 3.40 12.06
N PRO A 150 3.84 2.27 12.30
CA PRO A 150 4.44 1.01 12.77
C PRO A 150 5.13 0.24 11.63
N ALA A 151 6.02 0.92 10.90
CA ALA A 151 6.78 0.37 9.79
C ALA A 151 8.29 0.50 10.01
N TYR A 152 9.06 -0.45 9.46
CA TYR A 152 10.51 -0.51 9.48
C TYR A 152 11.08 -0.47 8.05
N HIS A 153 12.03 0.42 7.81
CA HIS A 153 12.74 0.52 6.53
C HIS A 153 14.03 -0.30 6.58
N MET A 154 14.01 -1.45 5.90
CA MET A 154 15.15 -2.33 5.73
C MET A 154 15.98 -1.91 4.50
N LYS A 155 16.98 -1.05 4.74
CA LYS A 155 17.84 -0.51 3.67
C LYS A 155 18.58 -1.58 2.88
N SER A 156 19.03 -2.65 3.53
CA SER A 156 19.82 -3.73 2.89
C SER A 156 19.05 -4.52 1.82
N LYS A 157 17.71 -4.54 1.92
CA LYS A 157 16.84 -5.26 0.99
C LYS A 157 15.92 -4.32 0.21
N THR A 158 16.12 -3.00 0.32
CA THR A 158 15.24 -2.00 -0.31
C THR A 158 13.77 -2.33 -0.01
N ALA A 159 13.43 -2.43 1.28
CA ALA A 159 12.12 -2.89 1.72
C ALA A 159 11.54 -2.06 2.87
N ILE A 160 10.22 -1.90 2.89
CA ILE A 160 9.44 -1.39 4.03
C ILE A 160 8.49 -2.48 4.48
N ILE A 161 8.62 -2.87 5.74
CA ILE A 161 7.87 -3.97 6.37
C ILE A 161 7.23 -3.49 7.68
N ASN A 162 6.35 -4.31 8.27
CA ASN A 162 5.80 -4.02 9.59
C ASN A 162 6.87 -4.11 10.67
N THR A 163 6.74 -3.30 11.73
CA THR A 163 7.60 -3.42 12.91
C THR A 163 7.45 -4.75 13.62
N GLU A 164 6.28 -5.38 13.56
CA GLU A 164 6.03 -6.72 14.12
C GLU A 164 6.85 -7.78 13.39
N ASP A 165 6.84 -7.78 12.05
CA ASP A 165 7.66 -8.69 11.25
C ASP A 165 9.15 -8.50 11.56
N LYS A 166 9.60 -7.25 11.73
CA LYS A 166 10.98 -6.97 12.14
C LYS A 166 11.30 -7.52 13.54
N ALA A 167 10.39 -7.39 14.50
CA ALA A 167 10.58 -7.93 15.84
C ALA A 167 10.66 -9.47 15.83
N LEU A 168 9.86 -10.13 14.98
CA LEU A 168 9.91 -11.58 14.79
C LEU A 168 11.22 -12.04 14.14
N GLU A 169 11.78 -11.26 13.22
CA GLU A 169 13.12 -11.50 12.67
C GLU A 169 14.21 -11.42 13.74
N GLU A 170 14.18 -10.39 14.58
CA GLU A 170 15.15 -10.20 15.67
C GLU A 170 15.07 -11.30 16.74
N GLN A 171 13.90 -11.90 16.91
CA GLN A 171 13.68 -13.06 17.78
C GLN A 171 14.08 -14.40 17.13
N GLY A 172 14.52 -14.38 15.86
CA GLY A 172 14.87 -15.58 15.10
C GLY A 172 13.66 -16.43 14.69
N VAL A 173 12.44 -15.90 14.81
CA VAL A 173 11.19 -16.59 14.41
C VAL A 173 11.04 -16.55 12.89
N TYR A 174 11.43 -15.44 12.27
CA TYR A 174 11.42 -15.28 10.82
C TYR A 174 12.81 -15.01 10.27
N SER A 175 13.07 -15.54 9.07
CA SER A 175 14.19 -15.07 8.27
C SER A 175 13.76 -13.87 7.42
N PRO A 176 14.69 -13.02 6.96
CA PRO A 176 14.34 -11.89 6.11
C PRO A 176 13.78 -12.28 4.73
N GLU A 177 13.80 -13.56 4.36
CA GLU A 177 13.17 -14.14 3.16
C GLU A 177 11.73 -14.59 3.44
N SER A 178 11.34 -14.64 4.72
CA SER A 178 10.00 -15.04 5.16
C SER A 178 9.00 -13.89 5.19
N PHE A 179 9.45 -12.65 4.95
CA PHE A 179 8.56 -11.50 4.87
C PHE A 179 7.67 -11.59 3.65
N LYS A 180 6.38 -11.76 3.88
CA LYS A 180 5.38 -11.84 2.82
C LYS A 180 4.82 -10.47 2.48
N SER A 181 4.60 -9.62 3.50
CA SER A 181 3.87 -8.36 3.37
C SER A 181 4.81 -7.16 3.51
N GLY A 182 4.60 -6.14 2.69
CA GLY A 182 5.49 -4.98 2.62
C GLY A 182 5.58 -4.35 1.24
N VAL A 183 6.35 -3.28 1.16
CA VAL A 183 6.75 -2.64 -0.09
C VAL A 183 8.21 -3.00 -0.36
N PHE A 184 8.50 -3.60 -1.52
CA PHE A 184 9.81 -4.14 -1.87
C PHE A 184 10.31 -3.55 -3.17
N GLY A 185 11.57 -3.13 -3.21
CA GLY A 185 12.25 -2.73 -4.44
C GLY A 185 13.01 -3.91 -5.05
N ILE A 186 12.72 -4.21 -6.31
CA ILE A 186 13.34 -5.31 -7.05
C ILE A 186 14.02 -4.80 -8.32
N ALA A 187 15.19 -5.35 -8.62
CA ALA A 187 15.77 -5.20 -9.95
C ALA A 187 15.23 -6.31 -10.84
N VAL A 188 14.64 -5.89 -11.94
CA VAL A 188 14.35 -6.75 -13.08
C VAL A 188 15.46 -6.48 -14.08
N MET A 189 16.56 -7.23 -14.00
CA MET A 189 17.65 -7.08 -14.96
C MET A 189 17.14 -7.30 -16.38
N SER A 190 17.75 -6.62 -17.35
CA SER A 190 17.66 -7.01 -18.75
C SER A 190 18.11 -8.47 -18.88
N GLY A 191 17.18 -9.36 -19.18
CA GLY A 191 17.35 -10.81 -19.15
C GLY A 191 16.10 -11.49 -19.71
N THR A 192 16.00 -12.82 -19.57
CA THR A 192 14.79 -13.52 -20.02
C THR A 192 13.60 -13.20 -19.12
N VAL A 193 12.38 -13.20 -19.67
CA VAL A 193 11.14 -12.96 -18.90
C VAL A 193 11.04 -13.92 -17.69
N GLN A 194 11.60 -15.12 -17.80
CA GLN A 194 11.64 -16.11 -16.72
C GLN A 194 12.47 -15.67 -15.51
N ASP A 195 13.57 -14.96 -15.69
CA ASP A 195 14.41 -14.48 -14.59
C ASP A 195 13.72 -13.32 -13.84
N ALA A 196 13.08 -12.43 -14.60
CA ALA A 196 12.25 -11.34 -14.08
C ALA A 196 11.09 -11.86 -13.23
N VAL A 197 10.39 -12.85 -13.77
CA VAL A 197 9.23 -13.47 -13.15
C VAL A 197 9.63 -14.30 -11.92
N SER A 198 10.78 -14.97 -11.93
CA SER A 198 11.30 -15.73 -10.78
C SER A 198 11.58 -14.86 -9.56
N ASN A 199 12.00 -13.60 -9.76
CA ASN A 199 12.21 -12.64 -8.68
C ASN A 199 10.89 -12.13 -8.05
N ILE A 200 9.77 -12.27 -8.74
CA ILE A 200 8.44 -11.79 -8.31
C ILE A 200 7.59 -12.94 -7.74
N ILE A 201 7.69 -14.16 -8.31
CA ILE A 201 6.85 -15.33 -7.99
C ILE A 201 7.03 -15.84 -6.55
N GLY A 202 8.17 -15.57 -5.89
CA GLY A 202 8.52 -16.16 -4.60
C GLY A 202 7.66 -15.73 -3.39
N VAL A 203 6.77 -14.73 -3.54
CA VAL A 203 5.97 -14.21 -2.42
C VAL A 203 4.54 -14.78 -2.45
N HIS A 204 4.34 -15.86 -1.70
CA HIS A 204 3.02 -16.43 -1.44
C HIS A 204 2.35 -15.73 -0.27
N GLN A 205 1.43 -14.81 -0.58
CA GLN A 205 0.45 -14.28 0.38
C GLN A 205 -0.57 -15.35 0.78
N ASN A 206 -1.12 -15.25 2.00
CA ASN A 206 -2.20 -16.14 2.40
C ASN A 206 -3.38 -15.96 1.42
N ARG A 207 -3.78 -17.05 0.75
CA ARG A 207 -5.02 -17.05 -0.04
C ARG A 207 -6.17 -16.78 0.89
N VAL A 208 -6.89 -15.70 0.64
CA VAL A 208 -8.20 -15.51 1.27
C VAL A 208 -9.11 -16.64 0.76
N PRO A 209 -9.83 -17.36 1.65
CA PRO A 209 -10.58 -18.55 1.28
C PRO A 209 -11.55 -18.29 0.12
N GLU A 210 -11.53 -19.22 -0.83
CA GLU A 210 -12.20 -19.22 -2.15
C GLU A 210 -13.74 -19.13 -2.11
N GLY A 211 -14.33 -18.90 -0.94
CA GLY A 211 -15.76 -18.60 -0.72
C GLY A 211 -16.05 -17.13 -0.36
N ALA A 212 -15.02 -16.30 -0.20
CA ALA A 212 -15.11 -14.85 -0.16
C ALA A 212 -14.60 -14.32 -1.50
N THR A 213 -15.48 -14.25 -2.49
CA THR A 213 -15.19 -13.65 -3.80
C THR A 213 -14.59 -12.26 -3.59
N GLU A 214 -13.31 -12.14 -3.97
CA GLU A 214 -12.52 -10.91 -4.07
C GLU A 214 -12.36 -10.10 -2.78
N SER A 215 -11.55 -10.61 -1.84
CA SER A 215 -10.84 -9.69 -0.95
C SER A 215 -9.63 -9.11 -1.70
N PRO A 216 -9.38 -7.80 -1.68
CA PRO A 216 -8.25 -7.15 -2.37
C PRO A 216 -6.91 -7.35 -1.65
N GLY A 217 -6.75 -8.35 -0.78
CA GLY A 217 -5.43 -8.83 -0.34
C GLY A 217 -4.70 -9.42 -1.54
N GLY A 218 -3.52 -8.89 -1.87
CA GLY A 218 -2.93 -9.18 -3.17
C GLY A 218 -1.50 -8.70 -3.34
N VAL A 219 -0.82 -9.33 -4.30
CA VAL A 219 0.47 -8.91 -4.80
C VAL A 219 0.25 -7.85 -5.88
N ARG A 220 0.78 -6.65 -5.66
CA ARG A 220 0.81 -5.55 -6.64
C ARG A 220 2.21 -5.43 -7.22
N VAL A 221 2.31 -5.24 -8.52
CA VAL A 221 3.59 -4.97 -9.20
C VAL A 221 3.50 -3.61 -9.88
N ILE A 222 4.41 -2.71 -9.54
CA ILE A 222 4.56 -1.40 -10.14
C ILE A 222 5.89 -1.40 -10.89
N VAL A 223 5.80 -1.28 -12.22
CA VAL A 223 6.98 -1.20 -13.08
C VAL A 223 7.27 0.26 -13.39
N ASP A 224 8.46 0.73 -13.01
CA ASP A 224 8.94 2.09 -13.27
C ASP A 224 9.95 2.06 -14.43
N GLU A 225 9.42 2.18 -15.67
CA GLU A 225 10.22 2.28 -16.89
C GLU A 225 10.75 3.71 -17.11
N ALA A 226 11.99 3.78 -17.60
CA ALA A 226 12.72 5.02 -17.88
C ALA A 226 12.34 5.63 -19.23
#